data_AF-A0A173TDA0-F1
#
_entry.id   AF-A0A173TDA0-F1
#
_cell.length_a   1.000
_cell.length_b   1.000
_cell.length_c   1.000
_cell.angle_alpha   90.00
_cell.angle_beta   90.00
_cell.angle_gamma   90.00
#
_symmetry.space_group_name_H-M   'P 1'
#
loop_
_entity.id
_entity.type
_entity.pdbx_description
1 polymer ?
#
loop_
_entity_poly.entity_id
_entity_poly.type
_entity_poly.pdbx_seq_one_letter_code
_entity_poly.pdbx_strand_id
1 'polypeptide(L)'
;MEHFTNYQQMIAPAMVWESIERNDAVKMAVSFSWKNEEWLIPAVYPFPGGLVVDVVRKLPFYHLKNRLTIYEKDKNAEYHSPLERLLMDRHDPFRFYPTGHLLAENYCIDEWDSKRFIWNPLKISPVPSKEDYQAKKLMEHYGLDLNTGWVIFRMCFRSEFLSFYDQELTLMLEAPDEPVPGPTLKIEEAGQLIVFQNPLTKKAEMITVTVLENGVIEHPFKKPGPVKYPANYVILHYRFHPEKKDQQYCLMDTRLTDAPIELEPCDGLACTHTEEAEPRDPRFSKVTLRDYMAENRNRAAYSSLTHYPRLTTEWQFVAIHKERKNVRVKLKRD
;
A
#
# COMPACT_ATOMS: atom_id res chain seq x y z
N MET A 1 -31.71 35.78 4.18
CA MET A 1 -30.57 35.40 5.01
C MET A 1 -31.14 34.58 6.15
N GLU A 2 -31.41 33.30 5.90
CA GLU A 2 -32.00 32.39 6.90
C GLU A 2 -31.88 30.94 6.39
N HIS A 3 -31.50 30.06 7.30
CA HIS A 3 -31.37 28.59 7.19
C HIS A 3 -30.18 28.00 6.42
N PHE A 4 -28.96 28.42 6.76
CA PHE A 4 -27.80 27.52 6.80
C PHE A 4 -27.63 27.00 8.22
N THR A 5 -28.32 25.91 8.58
CA THR A 5 -28.05 25.24 9.86
C THR A 5 -28.27 23.74 9.72
N ASN A 6 -27.18 22.99 9.95
CA ASN A 6 -27.12 21.56 10.25
C ASN A 6 -27.43 20.53 9.15
N TYR A 7 -26.50 20.38 8.20
CA TYR A 7 -26.23 19.09 7.53
C TYR A 7 -24.84 18.51 7.90
N GLN A 8 -24.29 18.94 9.04
CA GLN A 8 -23.12 18.31 9.68
C GLN A 8 -23.52 17.26 10.75
N GLN A 9 -24.75 16.74 10.72
CA GLN A 9 -25.08 15.51 11.46
C GLN A 9 -24.45 14.31 10.72
N MET A 10 -23.16 14.17 11.01
CA MET A 10 -22.35 12.96 11.08
C MET A 10 -23.11 11.66 10.76
N ILE A 11 -23.02 11.22 9.51
CA ILE A 11 -22.90 9.77 9.28
C ILE A 11 -21.51 9.42 9.84
N ALA A 12 -21.49 8.81 11.03
CA ALA A 12 -20.24 8.35 11.63
C ALA A 12 -19.52 7.44 10.63
N PRO A 13 -18.18 7.51 10.48
CA PRO A 13 -17.43 6.59 9.61
C PRO A 13 -17.80 5.11 9.87
N ALA A 14 -18.12 4.76 11.11
CA ALA A 14 -18.62 3.43 11.49
C ALA A 14 -19.90 2.99 10.73
N MET A 15 -20.81 3.92 10.42
CA MET A 15 -22.07 3.64 9.70
C MET A 15 -21.85 3.21 8.25
N VAL A 16 -20.73 3.56 7.63
CA VAL A 16 -20.39 3.17 6.24
C VAL A 16 -19.76 1.77 6.19
N TRP A 17 -19.14 1.34 7.29
CA TRP A 17 -18.18 0.24 7.27
C TRP A 17 -18.55 -0.98 8.13
N GLU A 18 -19.47 -0.85 9.09
CA GLU A 18 -19.70 -1.89 10.11
C GLU A 18 -21.03 -2.66 9.99
N SER A 19 -22.02 -2.19 9.22
CA SER A 19 -23.27 -2.94 9.11
C SER A 19 -23.85 -2.98 7.70
N ILE A 20 -23.96 -4.19 7.16
CA ILE A 20 -24.90 -4.56 6.09
C ILE A 20 -26.31 -4.66 6.69
N GLU A 21 -26.67 -3.76 7.61
CA GLU A 21 -28.00 -3.78 8.26
C GLU A 21 -29.00 -2.92 7.49
N ARG A 22 -28.56 -2.21 6.45
CA ARG A 22 -29.46 -1.49 5.56
C ARG A 22 -29.94 -2.42 4.44
N ASN A 23 -31.26 -2.64 4.43
CA ASN A 23 -32.03 -3.19 3.30
C ASN A 23 -31.95 -2.33 2.02
N ASP A 24 -31.08 -1.32 1.97
CA ASP A 24 -30.93 -0.36 0.86
C ASP A 24 -29.91 -0.82 -0.20
N ALA A 25 -29.44 -2.07 -0.10
CA ALA A 25 -28.50 -2.66 -1.06
C ALA A 25 -29.20 -2.89 -2.41
N VAL A 26 -28.68 -2.29 -3.48
CA VAL A 26 -29.11 -2.56 -4.85
C VAL A 26 -28.21 -3.65 -5.41
N LYS A 27 -28.79 -4.82 -5.70
CA LYS A 27 -28.08 -5.94 -6.32
C LYS A 27 -27.70 -5.59 -7.76
N MET A 28 -26.45 -5.81 -8.13
CA MET A 28 -25.91 -5.51 -9.46
C MET A 28 -25.55 -6.79 -10.24
N ALA A 29 -24.96 -7.79 -9.58
CA ALA A 29 -24.49 -9.04 -10.19
C ALA A 29 -23.66 -8.86 -11.49
N VAL A 30 -22.91 -7.75 -11.62
CA VAL A 30 -22.13 -7.43 -12.83
C VAL A 30 -20.77 -8.10 -12.75
N SER A 31 -20.54 -9.09 -13.62
CA SER A 31 -19.23 -9.74 -13.75
C SER A 31 -18.39 -9.10 -14.85
N PHE A 32 -17.07 -9.07 -14.66
CA PHE A 32 -16.11 -8.59 -15.65
C PHE A 32 -14.76 -9.29 -15.47
N SER A 33 -13.94 -9.28 -16.51
CA SER A 33 -12.56 -9.77 -16.42
C SER A 33 -11.58 -8.61 -16.40
N TRP A 34 -10.58 -8.68 -15.52
CA TRP A 34 -9.49 -7.72 -15.48
C TRP A 34 -8.15 -8.47 -15.46
N LYS A 35 -7.41 -8.40 -16.58
CA LYS A 35 -6.16 -9.15 -16.79
C LYS A 35 -6.32 -10.67 -16.55
N ASN A 36 -7.37 -11.26 -17.12
CA ASN A 36 -7.72 -12.68 -16.99
C ASN A 36 -8.08 -13.13 -15.55
N GLU A 37 -8.28 -12.19 -14.63
CA GLU A 37 -8.86 -12.48 -13.32
C GLU A 37 -10.37 -12.22 -13.39
N GLU A 38 -11.14 -12.99 -12.62
CA GLU A 38 -12.60 -12.84 -12.50
C GLU A 38 -12.93 -11.82 -11.40
N TRP A 39 -13.76 -10.85 -11.75
CA TRP A 39 -14.22 -9.80 -10.86
C TRP A 39 -15.75 -9.67 -10.92
N LEU A 40 -16.33 -9.19 -9.84
CA LEU A 40 -17.78 -9.05 -9.67
C LEU A 40 -18.10 -7.77 -8.91
N ILE A 41 -19.12 -7.04 -9.33
CA ILE A 41 -19.79 -6.03 -8.53
C ILE A 41 -21.11 -6.64 -8.06
N PRO A 42 -21.17 -7.22 -6.84
CA PRO A 42 -22.37 -7.89 -6.36
C PRO A 42 -23.48 -6.89 -6.00
N ALA A 43 -23.11 -5.77 -5.40
CA ALA A 43 -24.06 -4.79 -4.90
C ALA A 43 -23.46 -3.38 -4.81
N VAL A 44 -24.35 -2.40 -4.79
CA VAL A 44 -24.06 -1.02 -4.44
C VAL A 44 -25.03 -0.55 -3.36
N TYR A 45 -24.60 0.43 -2.56
CA TYR A 45 -25.36 0.97 -1.44
C TYR A 45 -25.45 2.48 -1.60
N PRO A 46 -26.51 2.98 -2.23
CA PRO A 46 -26.77 4.41 -2.30
C PRO A 46 -27.06 4.96 -0.89
N PHE A 47 -26.58 6.16 -0.61
CA PHE A 47 -26.93 6.87 0.62
C PHE A 47 -27.02 8.37 0.35
N PRO A 48 -27.67 9.15 1.22
CA PRO A 48 -27.72 10.61 1.04
C PRO A 48 -26.31 11.21 0.92
N GLY A 49 -26.01 11.82 -0.23
CA GLY A 49 -24.72 12.44 -0.51
C GLY A 49 -23.60 11.47 -0.93
N GLY A 50 -23.93 10.25 -1.36
CA GLY A 50 -22.91 9.33 -1.84
C GLY A 50 -23.37 7.94 -2.31
N LEU A 51 -22.39 7.13 -2.66
CA LEU A 51 -22.56 5.76 -3.10
C LEU A 51 -21.42 4.90 -2.55
N VAL A 52 -21.76 3.74 -2.02
CA VAL A 52 -20.77 2.69 -1.74
C VAL A 52 -20.88 1.62 -2.81
N VAL A 53 -19.75 1.14 -3.31
CA VAL A 53 -19.66 0.06 -4.29
C VAL A 53 -18.82 -1.06 -3.71
N ASP A 54 -19.37 -2.26 -3.63
CA ASP A 54 -18.57 -3.45 -3.33
C ASP A 54 -18.04 -4.03 -4.65
N VAL A 55 -16.73 -4.21 -4.72
CA VAL A 55 -16.03 -4.82 -5.86
C VAL A 55 -15.30 -6.04 -5.34
N VAL A 56 -15.61 -7.20 -5.91
CA VAL A 56 -15.11 -8.50 -5.49
C VAL A 56 -14.11 -9.01 -6.52
N ARG A 57 -12.93 -9.41 -6.04
CA ARG A 57 -11.90 -10.10 -6.81
C ARG A 57 -11.86 -11.56 -6.41
N LYS A 58 -11.94 -12.47 -7.38
CA LYS A 58 -11.76 -13.90 -7.18
C LYS A 58 -10.28 -14.29 -7.20
N LEU A 59 -9.88 -15.11 -6.24
CA LEU A 59 -8.56 -15.73 -6.17
C LEU A 59 -8.75 -17.26 -6.13
N PRO A 60 -8.66 -17.94 -7.29
CA PRO A 60 -8.88 -19.39 -7.34
C PRO A 60 -7.92 -20.14 -6.41
N PHE A 61 -8.45 -21.14 -5.71
CA PHE A 61 -7.74 -21.88 -4.65
C PHE A 61 -6.33 -22.35 -5.06
N TYR A 62 -6.18 -22.91 -6.26
CA TYR A 62 -4.90 -23.44 -6.72
C TYR A 62 -3.83 -22.36 -6.93
N HIS A 63 -4.22 -21.20 -7.47
CA HIS A 63 -3.33 -20.04 -7.61
C HIS A 63 -2.96 -19.44 -6.25
N LEU A 64 -3.91 -19.45 -5.32
CA LEU A 64 -3.71 -18.94 -3.97
C LEU A 64 -2.70 -19.80 -3.20
N LYS A 65 -2.86 -21.12 -3.22
CA LYS A 65 -2.00 -22.05 -2.46
C LYS A 65 -0.52 -21.86 -2.79
N ASN A 66 -0.15 -21.90 -4.07
CA ASN A 66 1.25 -21.79 -4.48
C ASN A 66 1.87 -20.44 -4.12
N ARG A 67 1.13 -19.34 -4.34
CA ARG A 67 1.61 -18.00 -4.00
C ARG A 67 1.75 -17.79 -2.50
N LEU A 68 0.78 -18.29 -1.73
CA LEU A 68 0.78 -18.15 -0.28
C LEU A 68 1.93 -18.95 0.34
N THR A 69 2.26 -20.14 -0.16
CA THR A 69 3.41 -20.91 0.32
C THR A 69 4.73 -20.15 0.17
N ILE A 70 4.94 -19.48 -0.96
CA ILE A 70 6.13 -18.66 -1.19
C ILE A 70 6.11 -17.46 -0.24
N TYR A 71 5.00 -16.72 -0.20
CA TYR A 71 4.85 -15.54 0.65
C TYR A 71 5.03 -15.84 2.14
N GLU A 72 4.47 -16.93 2.66
CA GLU A 72 4.59 -17.29 4.07
C GLU A 72 5.97 -17.79 4.45
N LYS A 73 6.67 -18.47 3.53
CA LYS A 73 8.08 -18.82 3.73
C LYS A 73 8.93 -17.55 3.89
N ASP A 74 8.74 -16.58 3.01
CA ASP A 74 9.52 -15.35 3.02
C ASP A 74 9.14 -14.47 4.22
N LYS A 75 7.85 -14.30 4.51
CA LYS A 75 7.33 -13.47 5.62
C LYS A 75 7.86 -13.88 7.00
N ASN A 76 8.16 -15.16 7.21
CA ASN A 76 8.64 -15.67 8.50
C ASN A 76 10.14 -15.41 8.75
N ALA A 77 10.86 -14.78 7.82
CA ALA A 77 12.21 -14.31 8.08
C ALA A 77 12.17 -13.06 8.98
N GLU A 78 13.00 -13.02 10.02
CA GLU A 78 12.96 -11.99 11.07
C GLU A 78 13.24 -10.56 10.56
N TYR A 79 13.97 -10.43 9.45
CA TYR A 79 14.43 -9.14 8.94
C TYR A 79 14.34 -9.06 7.43
N HIS A 80 13.68 -8.00 6.94
CA HIS A 80 13.57 -7.69 5.52
C HIS A 80 14.03 -6.27 5.25
N SER A 81 15.10 -6.13 4.47
CA SER A 81 15.47 -4.90 3.78
C SER A 81 14.27 -4.32 2.99
N PRO A 82 14.28 -3.02 2.67
CA PRO A 82 13.24 -2.41 1.84
C PRO A 82 13.00 -3.16 0.52
N LEU A 83 14.07 -3.64 -0.12
CA LEU A 83 14.00 -4.45 -1.33
C LEU A 83 13.36 -5.83 -1.10
N GLU A 84 13.75 -6.55 -0.05
CA GLU A 84 13.15 -7.86 0.27
C GLU A 84 11.66 -7.73 0.55
N ARG A 85 11.24 -6.67 1.27
CA ARG A 85 9.81 -6.39 1.45
C ARG A 85 9.12 -6.14 0.12
N LEU A 86 9.71 -5.33 -0.76
CA LEU A 86 9.15 -5.06 -2.09
C LEU A 86 8.93 -6.35 -2.91
N LEU A 87 9.88 -7.29 -2.82
CA LEU A 87 9.80 -8.59 -3.49
C LEU A 87 8.75 -9.50 -2.84
N MET A 88 8.74 -9.61 -1.52
CA MET A 88 7.74 -10.36 -0.76
C MET A 88 6.32 -9.85 -1.04
N ASP A 89 6.17 -8.53 -1.06
CA ASP A 89 4.93 -7.82 -1.32
C ASP A 89 4.33 -8.15 -2.69
N ARG A 90 5.17 -8.36 -3.71
CA ARG A 90 4.73 -8.83 -5.03
C ARG A 90 4.14 -10.24 -4.97
N HIS A 91 4.65 -11.08 -4.09
CA HIS A 91 4.18 -12.46 -3.95
C HIS A 91 2.87 -12.57 -3.17
N ASP A 92 2.52 -11.59 -2.32
CA ASP A 92 1.26 -11.56 -1.59
C ASP A 92 0.06 -11.63 -2.57
N PRO A 93 -0.72 -12.74 -2.56
CA PRO A 93 -1.86 -12.92 -3.45
C PRO A 93 -2.98 -11.90 -3.21
N PHE A 94 -3.05 -11.32 -2.03
CA PHE A 94 -4.07 -10.36 -1.64
C PHE A 94 -3.63 -8.91 -1.88
N ARG A 95 -2.35 -8.66 -2.16
CA ARG A 95 -1.81 -7.30 -2.38
C ARG A 95 -2.13 -6.77 -3.77
N PHE A 96 -3.35 -6.28 -3.92
CA PHE A 96 -3.79 -5.49 -5.06
C PHE A 96 -4.78 -4.45 -4.54
N TYR A 97 -4.56 -3.18 -4.86
CA TYR A 97 -5.34 -2.06 -4.35
C TYR A 97 -5.77 -1.19 -5.53
N PRO A 98 -6.88 -1.52 -6.18
CA PRO A 98 -7.41 -0.68 -7.24
C PRO A 98 -7.97 0.61 -6.64
N THR A 99 -7.85 1.72 -7.37
CA THR A 99 -8.50 2.98 -7.02
C THR A 99 -9.79 3.11 -7.82
N GLY A 100 -10.89 3.37 -7.14
CA GLY A 100 -12.18 3.62 -7.78
C GLY A 100 -12.33 5.06 -8.23
N HIS A 101 -12.93 5.25 -9.40
CA HIS A 101 -13.43 6.54 -9.88
C HIS A 101 -14.82 6.35 -10.44
N LEU A 102 -15.78 7.12 -9.94
CA LEU A 102 -17.16 7.06 -10.40
C LEU A 102 -17.38 8.10 -11.49
N LEU A 103 -17.61 7.63 -12.71
CA LEU A 103 -17.84 8.46 -13.89
C LEU A 103 -19.35 8.65 -14.11
N ALA A 104 -19.79 9.90 -14.07
CA ALA A 104 -21.10 10.33 -14.55
C ALA A 104 -20.95 11.03 -15.91
N GLU A 105 -22.05 11.44 -16.54
CA GLU A 105 -22.03 12.05 -17.89
C GLU A 105 -21.09 13.27 -17.98
N ASN A 106 -21.09 14.12 -16.94
CA ASN A 106 -20.40 15.42 -16.98
C ASN A 106 -19.34 15.60 -15.89
N TYR A 107 -19.13 14.61 -15.02
CA TYR A 107 -18.19 14.73 -13.90
C TYR A 107 -17.64 13.37 -13.45
N CYS A 108 -16.53 13.43 -12.72
CA CYS A 108 -15.88 12.28 -12.10
C CYS A 108 -15.84 12.51 -10.59
N ILE A 109 -16.19 11.49 -9.81
CA ILE A 109 -16.04 11.49 -8.35
C ILE A 109 -14.95 10.49 -8.01
N ASP A 110 -13.89 10.97 -7.38
CA ASP A 110 -12.83 10.10 -6.87
C ASP A 110 -13.28 9.38 -5.59
N GLU A 111 -12.73 8.18 -5.38
CA GLU A 111 -12.92 7.44 -4.15
C GLU A 111 -12.53 8.30 -2.94
N TRP A 112 -13.46 8.43 -1.99
CA TRP A 112 -13.25 9.15 -0.74
C TRP A 112 -12.50 8.30 0.28
N ASP A 113 -12.91 7.03 0.41
CA ASP A 113 -12.34 6.07 1.35
C ASP A 113 -12.65 4.63 0.89
N SER A 114 -11.81 3.68 1.28
CA SER A 114 -12.03 2.25 0.99
C SER A 114 -11.62 1.34 2.13
N LYS A 115 -12.39 0.26 2.28
CA LYS A 115 -12.11 -0.83 3.20
C LYS A 115 -12.01 -2.14 2.44
N ARG A 116 -11.12 -3.01 2.91
CA ARG A 116 -10.88 -4.30 2.31
C ARG A 116 -11.25 -5.42 3.26
N PHE A 117 -11.91 -6.43 2.73
CA PHE A 117 -12.21 -7.68 3.43
C PHE A 117 -11.58 -8.83 2.66
N ILE A 118 -10.80 -9.66 3.35
CA ILE A 118 -10.07 -10.77 2.75
C ILE A 118 -10.63 -12.07 3.29
N TRP A 119 -11.00 -12.97 2.38
CA TRP A 119 -11.28 -14.36 2.72
C TRP A 119 -10.17 -15.24 2.20
N ASN A 120 -9.46 -15.89 3.13
CA ASN A 120 -8.43 -16.86 2.82
C ASN A 120 -8.92 -18.28 3.20
N PRO A 121 -9.31 -19.12 2.22
CA PRO A 121 -9.81 -20.48 2.49
C PRO A 121 -8.74 -21.40 3.10
N LEU A 122 -7.46 -21.03 3.08
CA LEU A 122 -6.35 -21.79 3.66
C LEU A 122 -6.11 -21.47 5.14
N LYS A 123 -6.67 -20.36 5.65
CA LYS A 123 -6.51 -19.91 7.04
C LYS A 123 -7.78 -20.12 7.85
N ILE A 124 -8.23 -21.37 7.94
CA ILE A 124 -9.35 -21.73 8.80
C ILE A 124 -8.80 -21.97 10.21
N SER A 125 -8.78 -20.91 11.03
CA SER A 125 -8.50 -21.03 12.47
C SER A 125 -9.73 -21.61 13.19
N PRO A 126 -9.57 -22.51 14.17
CA PRO A 126 -10.68 -22.97 15.01
C PRO A 126 -11.31 -21.83 15.84
N VAL A 127 -10.55 -20.76 16.09
CA VAL A 127 -11.07 -19.50 16.66
C VAL A 127 -10.87 -18.40 15.61
N PRO A 128 -11.93 -18.00 14.88
CA PRO A 128 -11.82 -16.96 13.85
C PRO A 128 -11.58 -15.60 14.50
N SER A 129 -10.72 -14.79 13.91
CA SER A 129 -10.58 -13.39 14.32
C SER A 129 -11.88 -12.61 14.02
N LYS A 130 -12.05 -11.43 14.63
CA LYS A 130 -13.17 -10.53 14.31
C LYS A 130 -13.21 -10.20 12.82
N GLU A 131 -12.05 -10.04 12.19
CA GLU A 131 -11.92 -9.74 10.75
C GLU A 131 -12.36 -10.93 9.89
N ASP A 132 -11.92 -12.14 10.23
CA ASP A 132 -12.30 -13.36 9.51
C ASP A 132 -13.82 -13.59 9.58
N TYR A 133 -14.42 -13.31 10.73
CA TYR A 133 -15.86 -13.41 10.91
C TYR A 133 -16.64 -12.42 10.03
N GLN A 134 -16.17 -11.17 9.94
CA GLN A 134 -16.77 -10.15 9.07
C GLN A 134 -16.62 -10.50 7.58
N ALA A 135 -15.43 -10.98 7.18
CA ALA A 135 -15.18 -11.43 5.82
C ALA A 135 -16.10 -12.62 5.46
N LYS A 136 -16.22 -13.62 6.35
CA LYS A 136 -17.10 -14.77 6.15
C LYS A 136 -18.56 -14.37 5.96
N LYS A 137 -19.08 -13.48 6.81
CA LYS A 137 -20.45 -12.95 6.67
C LYS A 137 -20.70 -12.29 5.32
N LEU A 138 -19.73 -11.55 4.80
CA LEU A 138 -19.81 -10.94 3.48
C LEU A 138 -19.82 -11.99 2.36
N MET A 139 -19.00 -13.05 2.47
CA MET A 139 -19.01 -14.15 1.50
C MET A 139 -20.38 -14.83 1.47
N GLU A 140 -20.95 -15.15 2.64
CA GLU A 140 -22.26 -15.78 2.78
C GLU A 140 -23.38 -14.87 2.24
N HIS A 141 -23.34 -13.58 2.57
CA HIS A 141 -24.30 -12.58 2.10
C HIS A 141 -24.34 -12.49 0.57
N TYR A 142 -23.19 -12.57 -0.09
CA TYR A 142 -23.07 -12.52 -1.55
C TYR A 142 -23.15 -13.89 -2.23
N GLY A 143 -23.27 -14.99 -1.48
CA GLY A 143 -23.28 -16.34 -2.04
C GLY A 143 -21.95 -16.76 -2.69
N LEU A 144 -20.82 -16.24 -2.19
CA LEU A 144 -19.48 -16.56 -2.68
C LEU A 144 -19.00 -17.90 -2.10
N ASP A 145 -18.38 -18.73 -2.94
CA ASP A 145 -17.86 -20.05 -2.53
C ASP A 145 -16.74 -19.91 -1.48
N LEU A 146 -16.98 -20.44 -0.28
CA LEU A 146 -16.01 -20.39 0.83
C LEU A 146 -14.74 -21.22 0.59
N ASN A 147 -14.72 -22.11 -0.40
CA ASN A 147 -13.51 -22.84 -0.78
C ASN A 147 -12.57 -22.04 -1.71
N THR A 148 -13.02 -20.88 -2.19
CA THR A 148 -12.27 -19.98 -3.05
C THR A 148 -11.74 -18.79 -2.24
N GLY A 149 -10.61 -18.21 -2.65
CA GLY A 149 -10.10 -16.97 -2.05
C GLY A 149 -10.81 -15.74 -2.60
N TRP A 150 -11.09 -14.76 -1.75
CA TRP A 150 -11.79 -13.54 -2.16
C TRP A 150 -11.18 -12.30 -1.53
N VAL A 151 -11.27 -11.20 -2.27
CA VAL A 151 -11.01 -9.86 -1.75
C VAL A 151 -12.18 -8.97 -2.13
N ILE A 152 -12.81 -8.35 -1.13
CA ILE A 152 -13.86 -7.35 -1.34
C ILE A 152 -13.25 -5.99 -1.06
N PHE A 153 -13.32 -5.12 -2.06
CA PHE A 153 -13.03 -3.70 -1.95
C PHE A 153 -14.37 -2.99 -1.82
N ARG A 154 -14.65 -2.45 -0.63
CA ARG A 154 -15.78 -1.56 -0.42
C ARG A 154 -15.29 -0.14 -0.62
N MET A 155 -15.73 0.51 -1.70
CA MET A 155 -15.29 1.83 -2.13
C MET A 155 -16.40 2.84 -1.86
N CYS A 156 -16.09 3.94 -1.18
CA CYS A 156 -17.04 5.00 -0.86
C CYS A 156 -16.79 6.24 -1.72
N PHE A 157 -17.84 6.76 -2.34
CA PHE A 157 -17.84 7.97 -3.15
C PHE A 157 -18.80 8.98 -2.51
N ARG A 158 -18.31 10.20 -2.21
CA ARG A 158 -19.12 11.26 -1.61
C ARG A 158 -19.30 12.41 -2.59
N SER A 159 -20.56 12.79 -2.81
CA SER A 159 -20.92 13.97 -3.58
C SER A 159 -22.38 14.32 -3.35
N GLU A 160 -22.66 15.60 -3.13
CA GLU A 160 -24.02 16.13 -2.97
C GLU A 160 -24.82 16.08 -4.29
N PHE A 161 -24.12 16.02 -5.42
CA PHE A 161 -24.70 15.97 -6.76
C PHE A 161 -24.93 14.54 -7.27
N LEU A 162 -24.53 13.53 -6.49
CA LEU A 162 -24.66 12.13 -6.88
C LEU A 162 -26.08 11.63 -6.62
N SER A 163 -26.85 11.49 -7.70
CA SER A 163 -28.05 10.65 -7.68
C SER A 163 -27.72 9.31 -8.31
N PHE A 164 -27.72 8.22 -7.54
CA PHE A 164 -27.59 6.87 -8.11
C PHE A 164 -28.81 6.48 -8.95
N TYR A 165 -29.99 7.07 -8.67
CA TYR A 165 -31.24 6.67 -9.31
C TYR A 165 -31.57 7.35 -10.62
N ASP A 166 -30.99 8.52 -10.86
CA ASP A 166 -31.41 9.37 -11.98
C ASP A 166 -30.37 9.50 -13.10
N GLN A 167 -29.24 8.78 -13.02
CA GLN A 167 -28.18 8.88 -14.03
C GLN A 167 -27.47 7.54 -14.27
N GLU A 168 -26.89 7.39 -15.47
CA GLU A 168 -25.97 6.29 -15.75
C GLU A 168 -24.63 6.53 -15.06
N LEU A 169 -24.18 5.54 -14.28
CA LEU A 169 -22.90 5.57 -13.60
C LEU A 169 -21.98 4.49 -14.13
N THR A 170 -20.72 4.84 -14.34
CA THR A 170 -19.67 3.90 -14.73
C THR A 170 -18.58 3.92 -13.68
N LEU A 171 -18.30 2.78 -13.08
CA LEU A 171 -17.13 2.63 -12.21
C LEU A 171 -15.90 2.41 -13.10
N MET A 172 -14.95 3.32 -13.03
CA MET A 172 -13.60 3.08 -13.53
C MET A 172 -12.73 2.56 -12.38
N LEU A 173 -12.09 1.42 -12.60
CA LEU A 173 -11.08 0.89 -11.69
C LEU A 173 -9.71 1.15 -12.28
N GLU A 174 -8.92 1.93 -11.56
CA GLU A 174 -7.51 2.18 -11.85
C GLU A 174 -6.65 1.12 -11.17
N ALA A 175 -5.78 0.48 -11.94
CA ALA A 175 -4.81 -0.45 -11.37
C ALA A 175 -3.70 0.30 -10.65
N PRO A 176 -3.23 -0.19 -9.49
CA PRO A 176 -2.09 0.38 -8.82
C PRO A 176 -0.85 0.24 -9.72
N ASP A 177 0.05 1.21 -9.62
CA ASP A 177 1.36 1.07 -10.21
C ASP A 177 2.17 -0.01 -9.49
N GLU A 178 2.86 -0.84 -10.26
CA GLU A 178 3.65 -1.95 -9.74
C GLU A 178 5.15 -1.64 -9.78
N PRO A 179 5.87 -1.78 -8.66
CA PRO A 179 7.31 -1.62 -8.62
C PRO A 179 8.00 -2.80 -9.31
N VAL A 180 9.00 -2.49 -10.13
CA VAL A 180 9.85 -3.45 -10.84
C VAL A 180 11.30 -3.21 -10.47
N PRO A 181 11.88 -4.03 -9.57
CA PRO A 181 13.31 -3.99 -9.25
C PRO A 181 14.15 -4.22 -10.51
N GLY A 182 15.10 -3.32 -10.73
CA GLY A 182 16.11 -3.41 -11.76
C GLY A 182 17.49 -3.77 -11.18
N PRO A 183 18.58 -3.19 -11.70
CA PRO A 183 19.91 -3.47 -11.21
C PRO A 183 20.21 -2.75 -9.88
N THR A 184 21.10 -3.35 -9.10
CA THR A 184 21.77 -2.68 -7.98
C THR A 184 22.89 -1.81 -8.51
N LEU A 185 22.87 -0.53 -8.13
CA LEU A 185 23.83 0.49 -8.53
C LEU A 185 24.81 0.72 -7.37
N LYS A 186 26.10 0.53 -7.64
CA LYS A 186 27.16 0.85 -6.67
C LYS A 186 27.57 2.29 -6.84
N ILE A 187 27.29 3.12 -5.84
CA ILE A 187 27.58 4.55 -5.86
C ILE A 187 28.65 4.84 -4.79
N GLU A 188 29.77 5.37 -5.26
CA GLU A 188 30.98 5.61 -4.47
C GLU A 188 31.29 7.10 -4.33
N GLU A 189 31.01 7.91 -5.36
CA GLU A 189 31.34 9.34 -5.34
C GLU A 189 30.38 10.23 -6.13
N ALA A 190 30.38 11.53 -5.80
CA ALA A 190 29.71 12.55 -6.60
C ALA A 190 30.43 12.73 -7.95
N GLY A 191 29.67 12.94 -9.03
CA GLY A 191 30.16 12.98 -10.40
C GLY A 191 30.17 11.62 -11.09
N GLN A 192 30.01 10.52 -10.36
CA GLN A 192 30.02 9.18 -10.92
C GLN A 192 28.89 8.99 -11.95
N LEU A 193 29.25 8.40 -13.10
CA LEU A 193 28.31 8.04 -14.15
C LEU A 193 28.17 6.52 -14.20
N ILE A 194 26.94 6.02 -14.07
CA ILE A 194 26.64 4.60 -14.05
C ILE A 194 25.69 4.30 -15.21
N VAL A 195 26.10 3.36 -16.07
CA VAL A 195 25.27 2.83 -17.14
C VAL A 195 24.59 1.57 -16.63
N PHE A 196 23.28 1.47 -16.84
CA PHE A 196 22.50 0.33 -16.41
C PHE A 196 21.41 -0.02 -17.42
N GLN A 197 20.91 -1.26 -17.36
CA GLN A 197 19.82 -1.69 -18.22
C GLN A 197 18.47 -1.44 -17.52
N ASN A 198 17.59 -0.69 -18.17
CA ASN A 198 16.26 -0.43 -17.64
C ASN A 198 15.46 -1.76 -17.57
N PRO A 199 14.89 -2.12 -16.39
CA PRO A 199 14.19 -3.39 -16.22
C PRO A 199 12.93 -3.51 -17.09
N LEU A 200 12.29 -2.38 -17.45
CA LEU A 200 11.08 -2.35 -18.27
C LEU A 200 11.39 -2.30 -19.76
N THR A 201 12.20 -1.32 -20.19
CA THR A 201 12.44 -1.07 -21.62
C THR A 201 13.57 -1.91 -22.20
N LYS A 202 14.39 -2.53 -21.35
CA LYS A 202 15.61 -3.27 -21.70
C LYS A 202 16.68 -2.43 -22.41
N LYS A 203 16.51 -1.11 -22.49
CA LYS A 203 17.49 -0.18 -23.07
C LYS A 203 18.54 0.21 -22.05
N ALA A 204 19.74 0.52 -22.52
CA ALA A 204 20.79 1.12 -21.72
C ALA A 204 20.41 2.57 -21.39
N GLU A 205 20.45 2.90 -20.11
CA GLU A 205 20.20 4.23 -19.56
C GLU A 205 21.34 4.59 -18.62
N MET A 206 21.47 5.87 -18.29
CA MET A 206 22.56 6.35 -17.44
C MET A 206 22.01 7.16 -16.27
N ILE A 207 22.72 7.10 -15.15
CA ILE A 207 22.52 7.97 -14.00
C ILE A 207 23.84 8.69 -13.72
N THR A 208 23.74 9.99 -13.46
CA THR A 208 24.85 10.81 -12.99
C THR A 208 24.56 11.24 -11.57
N VAL A 209 25.47 10.91 -10.66
CA VAL A 209 25.38 11.31 -9.26
C VAL A 209 25.88 12.74 -9.15
N THR A 210 25.07 13.64 -8.60
CA THR A 210 25.44 15.05 -8.43
C THR A 210 25.88 15.36 -7.01
N VAL A 211 25.31 14.69 -6.01
CA VAL A 211 25.66 14.86 -4.59
C VAL A 211 25.61 13.48 -3.92
N LEU A 212 26.59 13.21 -3.06
CA LEU A 212 26.63 12.05 -2.17
C LEU A 212 27.22 12.51 -0.83
N GLU A 213 26.36 12.63 0.18
CA GLU A 213 26.76 13.21 1.48
C GLU A 213 26.19 12.39 2.65
N ASN A 214 26.94 12.33 3.75
CA ASN A 214 26.44 11.78 5.01
C ASN A 214 25.75 12.89 5.80
N GLY A 215 24.49 12.67 6.18
CA GLY A 215 23.72 13.52 7.08
C GLY A 215 23.49 12.85 8.44
N VAL A 216 23.14 13.66 9.44
CA VAL A 216 22.77 13.19 10.77
C VAL A 216 21.44 13.82 11.16
N ILE A 217 20.50 13.02 11.67
CA ILE A 217 19.26 13.52 12.25
C ILE A 217 19.59 14.20 13.58
N GLU A 218 19.46 15.53 13.62
CA GLU A 218 19.81 16.34 14.80
C GLU A 218 18.89 16.07 16.01
N HIS A 219 17.64 15.67 15.75
CA HIS A 219 16.63 15.40 16.78
C HIS A 219 16.10 13.96 16.66
N PRO A 220 16.90 12.94 17.01
CA PRO A 220 16.43 11.56 16.95
C PRO A 220 15.20 11.39 17.83
N PHE A 221 14.24 10.61 17.34
CA PHE A 221 12.94 10.39 17.99
C PHE A 221 13.12 10.03 19.47
N LYS A 222 12.71 10.93 20.37
CA LYS A 222 12.78 10.70 21.81
C LYS A 222 11.71 9.70 22.22
N LYS A 223 12.06 8.40 22.25
CA LYS A 223 11.33 7.45 23.07
C LYS A 223 11.98 7.40 24.47
N PRO A 224 11.19 7.37 25.56
CA PRO A 224 11.75 7.15 26.88
C PRO A 224 12.42 5.77 26.96
N GLY A 225 13.63 5.71 27.52
CA GLY A 225 14.42 4.49 27.70
C GLY A 225 15.92 4.69 27.43
N PRO A 226 16.80 3.81 27.94
CA PRO A 226 18.24 3.87 27.71
C PRO A 226 18.57 3.27 26.35
N VAL A 227 18.09 3.87 25.26
CA VAL A 227 18.26 3.32 23.91
C VAL A 227 18.85 4.37 22.99
N LYS A 228 19.94 4.00 22.29
CA LYS A 228 20.53 4.80 21.23
C LYS A 228 19.94 4.38 19.87
N TYR A 229 19.30 5.32 19.19
CA TYR A 229 18.75 5.10 17.84
C TYR A 229 19.78 5.45 16.76
N PRO A 230 19.76 4.76 15.61
CA PRO A 230 20.55 5.18 14.46
C PRO A 230 20.07 6.55 13.97
N ALA A 231 21.01 7.41 13.59
CA ALA A 231 20.72 8.80 13.20
C ALA A 231 21.47 9.23 11.94
N ASN A 232 22.45 8.44 11.47
CA ASN A 232 23.20 8.77 10.26
C ASN A 232 22.44 8.26 9.04
N TYR A 233 22.51 9.01 7.95
CA TYR A 233 21.97 8.60 6.66
C TYR A 233 22.86 9.13 5.55
N VAL A 234 22.72 8.58 4.35
CA VAL A 234 23.31 9.11 3.13
C VAL A 234 22.22 9.74 2.28
N ILE A 235 22.46 10.97 1.82
CA ILE A 235 21.66 11.62 0.81
C ILE A 235 22.36 11.54 -0.55
N LEU A 236 21.58 11.17 -1.55
CA LEU A 236 22.01 11.03 -2.93
C LEU A 236 21.18 11.95 -3.82
N HIS A 237 21.81 12.93 -4.46
CA HIS A 237 21.18 13.65 -5.58
C HIS A 237 21.69 13.11 -6.90
N TYR A 238 20.80 12.99 -7.88
CA TYR A 238 21.15 12.37 -9.15
C TYR A 238 20.33 12.91 -10.33
N ARG A 239 20.79 12.61 -11.54
CA ARG A 239 20.10 12.90 -12.80
C ARG A 239 20.13 11.70 -13.72
N PHE A 240 18.99 11.37 -14.31
CA PHE A 240 18.88 10.30 -15.31
C PHE A 240 19.06 10.84 -16.74
N HIS A 241 19.65 10.00 -17.60
CA HIS A 241 19.82 10.24 -19.02
C HIS A 241 19.28 9.02 -19.79
N PRO A 242 18.21 9.17 -20.60
CA PRO A 242 17.42 10.39 -20.81
C PRO A 242 16.68 10.84 -19.55
N GLU A 243 16.31 12.13 -19.49
CA GLU A 243 15.57 12.68 -18.37
C GLU A 243 14.22 11.97 -18.19
N LYS A 244 13.87 11.67 -16.94
CA LYS A 244 12.66 10.91 -16.57
C LYS A 244 11.72 11.81 -15.78
N LYS A 245 10.42 11.53 -15.88
CA LYS A 245 9.42 12.21 -15.05
C LYS A 245 9.45 11.64 -13.64
N ASP A 246 9.10 12.49 -12.68
CA ASP A 246 8.91 12.05 -11.30
C ASP A 246 7.88 10.91 -11.25
N GLN A 247 7.98 10.05 -10.23
CA GLN A 247 7.09 8.91 -10.00
C GLN A 247 7.21 7.75 -11.01
N GLN A 248 8.07 7.83 -12.03
CA GLN A 248 8.34 6.70 -12.94
C GLN A 248 9.38 5.72 -12.38
N TYR A 249 10.08 6.08 -11.31
CA TYR A 249 11.14 5.29 -10.70
C TYR A 249 11.40 5.77 -9.27
N CYS A 250 12.15 4.98 -8.50
CA CYS A 250 12.80 5.41 -7.28
C CYS A 250 14.13 4.66 -7.08
N LEU A 251 15.06 5.26 -6.36
CA LEU A 251 16.21 4.56 -5.80
C LEU A 251 15.89 4.19 -4.35
N MET A 252 16.08 2.92 -4.01
CA MET A 252 15.87 2.38 -2.66
C MET A 252 17.20 1.90 -2.09
N ASP A 253 17.42 2.08 -0.80
CA ASP A 253 18.57 1.46 -0.14
C ASP A 253 18.41 -0.07 -0.15
N THR A 254 19.52 -0.79 -0.34
CA THR A 254 19.54 -2.25 -0.23
C THR A 254 19.68 -2.72 1.21
N ARG A 255 20.11 -1.84 2.13
CA ARG A 255 20.33 -2.20 3.54
C ARG A 255 19.12 -1.87 4.42
N LEU A 256 18.96 -2.66 5.48
CA LEU A 256 18.01 -2.37 6.55
C LEU A 256 18.53 -1.22 7.43
N THR A 257 17.61 -0.49 8.06
CA THR A 257 17.92 0.41 9.17
C THR A 257 18.51 -0.38 10.33
N ASP A 258 19.60 0.12 10.92
CA ASP A 258 20.21 -0.52 12.08
C ASP A 258 19.21 -0.63 13.25
N ALA A 259 19.30 -1.72 14.01
CA ALA A 259 18.50 -1.86 15.23
C ALA A 259 18.95 -0.81 16.27
N PRO A 260 18.02 -0.28 17.09
CA PRO A 260 18.41 0.53 18.24
C PRO A 260 19.35 -0.26 19.17
N ILE A 261 20.34 0.40 19.75
CA ILE A 261 21.27 -0.20 20.71
C ILE A 261 20.77 0.10 22.11
N GLU A 262 20.55 -0.93 22.92
CA GLU A 262 20.33 -0.78 24.36
C GLU A 262 21.61 -0.29 25.02
N LEU A 263 21.50 0.81 25.76
CA LEU A 263 22.57 1.34 26.58
C LEU A 263 22.45 0.71 27.96
N GLU A 264 23.56 0.20 28.49
CA GLU A 264 23.56 -0.26 29.88
C GLU A 264 23.13 0.87 30.80
N PRO A 265 22.27 0.61 31.80
CA PRO A 265 21.94 1.61 32.79
C PRO A 265 23.24 2.02 33.51
N CYS A 266 23.57 3.31 33.49
CA CYS A 266 24.61 3.84 34.38
C CYS A 266 24.20 3.50 35.82
N ASP A 267 24.97 2.63 36.49
CA ASP A 267 24.80 2.32 37.90
C ASP A 267 24.77 3.63 38.71
N GLY A 268 23.58 4.00 39.18
CA GLY A 268 23.40 5.22 39.98
C GLY A 268 21.98 5.74 40.13
N LEU A 269 21.02 5.32 39.30
CA LEU A 269 19.63 5.75 39.44
C LEU A 269 18.68 4.56 39.41
N ALA A 270 18.25 4.14 40.61
CA ALA A 270 17.18 3.18 40.79
C ALA A 270 15.90 3.70 40.10
N CYS A 271 15.55 3.10 38.98
CA CYS A 271 14.23 3.25 38.39
C CYS A 271 13.46 1.95 38.64
N THR A 272 12.39 2.06 39.42
CA THR A 272 11.41 1.02 39.68
C THR A 272 10.88 0.44 38.37
N HIS A 273 11.13 -0.85 38.15
CA HIS A 273 10.52 -1.64 37.09
C HIS A 273 9.00 -1.67 37.29
N THR A 274 8.24 -1.29 36.26
CA THR A 274 6.84 -1.67 36.12
C THR A 274 6.74 -2.59 34.90
N GLU A 275 6.03 -3.69 35.10
CA GLU A 275 5.96 -4.89 34.27
C GLU A 275 5.49 -4.66 32.81
N GLU A 276 6.03 -5.52 31.94
CA GLU A 276 5.43 -6.03 30.70
C GLU A 276 4.94 -5.02 29.65
N ALA A 277 5.89 -4.44 28.92
CA ALA A 277 5.65 -4.10 27.53
C ALA A 277 6.39 -5.13 26.66
N GLU A 278 5.63 -5.96 25.93
CA GLU A 278 6.16 -6.75 24.81
C GLU A 278 7.13 -5.89 23.97
N PRO A 279 8.23 -6.44 23.44
CA PRO A 279 9.14 -5.71 22.56
C PRO A 279 8.40 -5.33 21.27
N ARG A 280 7.74 -4.17 21.30
CA ARG A 280 7.09 -3.59 20.13
C ARG A 280 8.17 -3.22 19.14
N ASP A 281 8.26 -4.06 18.09
CA ASP A 281 8.95 -3.86 16.82
C ASP A 281 9.27 -2.37 16.57
N PRO A 282 10.55 -1.97 16.55
CA PRO A 282 10.90 -0.60 16.25
C PRO A 282 10.35 -0.25 14.86
N ARG A 283 9.30 0.59 14.85
CA ARG A 283 8.72 1.26 13.66
C ARG A 283 9.74 1.95 12.73
N PHE A 284 11.01 1.99 13.11
CA PHE A 284 12.17 2.35 12.28
C PHE A 284 12.44 1.38 11.14
N SER A 285 11.88 0.18 11.19
CA SER A 285 12.10 -0.84 10.18
C SER A 285 11.27 -0.63 8.92
N LYS A 286 10.20 0.18 8.88
CA LYS A 286 9.20 0.17 7.79
C LYS A 286 9.19 1.43 6.90
N VAL A 287 10.33 1.79 6.30
CA VAL A 287 10.29 2.70 5.15
C VAL A 287 9.61 1.95 3.99
N THR A 288 8.48 2.47 3.52
CA THR A 288 7.71 1.88 2.43
C THR A 288 8.17 2.43 1.08
N LEU A 289 7.86 1.72 -0.01
CA LEU A 289 8.08 2.24 -1.36
C LEU A 289 7.47 3.64 -1.56
N ARG A 290 6.32 3.93 -0.94
CA ARG A 290 5.66 5.24 -1.05
C ARG A 290 6.49 6.34 -0.40
N ASP A 291 7.15 6.05 0.71
CA ASP A 291 8.02 6.99 1.40
C ASP A 291 9.23 7.31 0.50
N TYR A 292 9.88 6.29 -0.06
CA TYR A 292 10.95 6.47 -1.05
C TYR A 292 10.48 7.27 -2.26
N MET A 293 9.32 6.96 -2.85
CA MET A 293 8.81 7.70 -4.01
C MET A 293 8.51 9.17 -3.68
N ALA A 294 8.01 9.45 -2.48
CA ALA A 294 7.73 10.81 -2.03
C ALA A 294 9.02 11.63 -1.87
N GLU A 295 10.04 11.02 -1.26
CA GLU A 295 11.36 11.62 -1.07
C GLU A 295 12.11 11.84 -2.39
N ASN A 296 12.00 10.88 -3.32
CA ASN A 296 12.63 10.93 -4.65
C ASN A 296 12.02 11.98 -5.60
N ARG A 297 10.91 12.66 -5.24
CA ARG A 297 10.31 13.72 -6.08
C ARG A 297 11.27 14.87 -6.39
N ASN A 298 12.24 15.12 -5.52
CA ASN A 298 13.25 16.17 -5.72
C ASN A 298 14.55 15.63 -6.34
N ARG A 299 14.52 14.44 -6.96
CA ARG A 299 15.71 13.72 -7.46
C ARG A 299 16.73 13.44 -6.36
N ALA A 300 16.21 13.20 -5.15
CA ALA A 300 16.97 12.92 -3.94
C ALA A 300 16.56 11.57 -3.36
N ALA A 301 17.51 10.70 -3.03
CA ALA A 301 17.24 9.45 -2.32
C ALA A 301 17.93 9.47 -0.96
N TYR A 302 17.28 8.90 0.05
CA TYR A 302 17.79 8.79 1.41
C TYR A 302 18.05 7.33 1.76
N SER A 303 19.19 7.04 2.38
CA SER A 303 19.50 5.69 2.81
C SER A 303 18.69 5.32 4.06
N SER A 304 18.64 4.03 4.36
CA SER A 304 18.26 3.56 5.70
C SER A 304 19.20 4.13 6.76
N LEU A 305 18.71 4.28 8.00
CA LEU A 305 19.48 4.91 9.08
C LEU A 305 20.54 3.96 9.64
N THR A 306 21.72 4.50 9.96
CA THR A 306 22.81 3.76 10.60
C THR A 306 23.39 4.44 11.84
N HIS A 307 24.06 3.67 12.69
CA HIS A 307 24.79 4.19 13.85
C HIS A 307 26.07 4.94 13.49
N TYR A 308 26.63 4.66 12.32
CA TYR A 308 27.86 5.26 11.81
C TYR A 308 27.69 5.73 10.36
N PRO A 309 28.41 6.77 9.92
CA PRO A 309 28.46 7.20 8.53
C PRO A 309 28.86 6.07 7.58
N ARG A 310 28.34 6.08 6.35
CA ARG A 310 28.67 5.09 5.31
C ARG A 310 29.68 5.66 4.32
N LEU A 311 30.64 4.82 3.93
CA LEU A 311 31.66 5.14 2.91
C LEU A 311 31.21 4.79 1.49
N THR A 312 30.48 3.68 1.34
CA THR A 312 29.94 3.23 0.06
C THR A 312 28.48 2.84 0.22
N THR A 313 27.70 3.05 -0.83
CA THR A 313 26.27 2.75 -0.81
C THR A 313 25.84 2.00 -2.06
N GLU A 314 25.02 0.98 -1.85
CA GLU A 314 24.38 0.21 -2.91
C GLU A 314 22.92 0.61 -2.97
N TRP A 315 22.46 1.02 -4.14
CA TRP A 315 21.09 1.49 -4.35
C TRP A 315 20.39 0.59 -5.34
N GLN A 316 19.21 0.14 -4.98
CA GLN A 316 18.34 -0.60 -5.86
C GLN A 316 17.57 0.36 -6.76
N PHE A 317 17.78 0.27 -8.08
CA PHE A 317 16.90 0.93 -9.02
C PHE A 317 15.55 0.21 -9.06
N VAL A 318 14.45 0.94 -8.88
CA VAL A 318 13.09 0.40 -9.00
C VAL A 318 12.34 1.24 -10.01
N ALA A 319 11.90 0.63 -11.10
CA ALA A 319 10.99 1.27 -12.04
C ALA A 319 9.55 1.13 -11.58
N ILE A 320 8.71 2.12 -11.88
CA ILE A 320 7.28 2.07 -11.61
C ILE A 320 6.57 1.75 -12.92
N HIS A 321 5.84 0.64 -12.94
CA HIS A 321 5.18 0.13 -14.14
C HIS A 321 3.67 0.00 -13.93
N LYS A 322 2.91 0.65 -14.80
CA LYS A 322 1.47 0.43 -14.90
C LYS A 322 1.20 -0.81 -15.75
N GLU A 323 1.19 -1.97 -15.11
CA GLU A 323 1.07 -3.26 -15.79
C GLU A 323 -0.34 -3.48 -16.36
N ARG A 324 -1.38 -3.08 -15.61
CA ARG A 324 -2.79 -3.28 -16.02
C ARG A 324 -3.39 -1.97 -16.52
N LYS A 325 -4.14 -2.05 -17.62
CA LYS A 325 -4.98 -0.93 -18.08
C LYS A 325 -6.16 -0.74 -17.13
N ASN A 326 -6.61 0.50 -16.97
CA ASN A 326 -7.84 0.81 -16.25
C ASN A 326 -9.03 0.11 -16.94
N VAL A 327 -9.99 -0.37 -16.14
CA VAL A 327 -11.23 -0.98 -16.66
C VAL A 327 -12.41 -0.08 -16.31
N ARG A 328 -13.43 -0.06 -17.18
CA ARG A 328 -14.67 0.68 -16.97
C ARG A 328 -15.83 -0.30 -16.97
N VAL A 329 -16.63 -0.26 -15.90
CA VAL A 329 -17.75 -1.16 -15.69
C VAL A 329 -18.99 -0.30 -15.49
N LYS A 330 -19.97 -0.44 -16.37
CA LYS A 330 -21.25 0.26 -16.19
C LYS A 330 -22.00 -0.36 -15.01
N LEU A 331 -22.48 0.49 -14.11
CA LEU A 331 -23.38 0.10 -13.02
C LEU A 331 -24.81 0.09 -13.57
N LYS A 332 -25.09 -0.84 -14.51
CA LYS A 332 -26.42 -0.97 -15.10
C LYS A 332 -27.35 -1.70 -14.14
N ARG A 333 -28.60 -1.25 -14.13
CA ARG A 333 -29.73 -1.96 -13.52
C ARG A 333 -30.26 -2.97 -14.52
N ASP A 334 -30.61 -4.15 -14.04
CA ASP A 334 -31.47 -5.08 -14.78
C ASP A 334 -32.92 -4.58 -14.80
#